data_AF-A0A1H3CZ89-F1
#
_entry.id   AF-A0A1H3CZ89-F1
#
_cell.length_a   1.000
_cell.length_b   1.000
_cell.length_c   1.000
_cell.angle_alpha   90.00
_cell.angle_beta   90.00
_cell.angle_gamma   90.00
#
_symmetry.space_group_name_H-M   'P 1'
#
loop_
_entity.id
_entity.type
_entity.pdbx_description
1 polymer ?
#
loop_
_entity_poly.entity_id
_entity_poly.type
_entity_poly.pdbx_seq_one_letter_code
_entity_poly.pdbx_strand_id
1 'polypeptide(L)'
;MTQDKLIDLCRYDIGWVDAIGGDEKDAYPLTGFDVQCESEYPMLLSDLKTALANFEDNEISFEDFLFDWWYPITTYFYEDLCLDEFFGPDPDMIESFPYPPLADSDEDMIITVLVKIAQIADGMETGDIPHGTASSVLDIPNLMALIENYEDNKDLPPEERTYTTDQMLAFLNHWDNSLLLVDASEEIISLFVNFTNTLCDQHVFAALKIKAFACNGGNAAFPCDYSEAVRLLTILLKDFGFGYAANALGFIYYDGKLTGKPDFDKAFAYFAIASNYNVAEAKLKFADMLLLGETGSPDPLLAYNTYLQVYHDARVRFENGDYSVVLPECAIRIARALKMIPEQKTKTLKLYLEATYASFVRYQTNKFYADLELSKEIKGEIDKLINEFKPTDKIKINSRWQKLGTEDVTSVFDDFSSPPYEAYYSLRIKKLKSGNYKFTVQRHSVFPNSKPQLSLSVQPWTLSCGLCDQLIFTIPKEYATEKVDIISRARGKITFDKFFVLNETGKTYSSFGFFRNGEVVLEFDAEKIYFNKPSGQNIG
;
A
#
# COMPACT_ATOMS: atom_id res chain seq x y z
N MET A 1 26.20 -29.24 33.10
CA MET A 1 25.79 -28.21 34.05
C MET A 1 24.94 -28.86 35.12
N THR A 2 25.18 -28.54 36.39
CA THR A 2 24.33 -29.04 37.49
C THR A 2 22.97 -28.39 37.42
N GLN A 3 21.94 -29.05 37.97
CA GLN A 3 20.59 -28.49 37.96
C GLN A 3 20.52 -27.09 38.59
N ASP A 4 21.15 -26.89 39.76
CA ASP A 4 21.17 -25.60 40.45
C ASP A 4 21.76 -24.48 39.57
N LYS A 5 22.79 -24.79 38.77
CA LYS A 5 23.42 -23.81 37.86
C LYS A 5 22.52 -23.46 36.67
N LEU A 6 21.74 -24.42 36.16
CA LEU A 6 20.75 -24.15 35.10
C LEU A 6 19.66 -23.21 35.61
N ILE A 7 19.18 -23.43 36.84
CA ILE A 7 18.18 -22.58 37.49
C ILE A 7 18.74 -21.18 37.76
N ASP A 8 19.94 -21.10 38.33
CA ASP A 8 20.61 -19.82 38.62
C ASP A 8 20.85 -19.02 37.33
N LEU A 9 21.25 -19.67 36.23
CA LEU A 9 21.39 -19.01 34.93
C LEU A 9 20.04 -18.55 34.37
N CYS A 10 19.01 -19.41 34.43
CA CYS A 10 17.65 -19.07 33.99
C CYS A 10 17.12 -17.81 34.69
N ARG A 11 17.38 -17.67 35.99
CA ARG A 11 17.03 -16.51 36.82
C ARG A 11 18.01 -15.34 36.73
N TYR A 12 19.10 -15.49 35.98
CA TYR A 12 20.22 -14.56 35.97
C TYR A 12 20.77 -14.23 37.37
N ASP A 13 20.75 -15.20 38.27
CA ASP A 13 21.47 -15.16 39.54
C ASP A 13 22.99 -15.32 39.31
N ILE A 14 23.35 -15.97 38.20
CA ILE A 14 24.71 -16.04 37.63
C ILE A 14 24.66 -15.78 36.12
N GLY A 15 25.73 -15.18 35.59
CA GLY A 15 25.94 -15.04 34.15
C GLY A 15 26.42 -16.33 33.50
N TRP A 16 26.40 -16.37 32.17
CA TRP A 16 26.89 -17.49 31.36
C TRP A 16 28.32 -17.87 31.69
N VAL A 17 29.23 -16.89 31.83
CA VAL A 17 30.65 -17.16 32.14
C VAL A 17 30.81 -17.90 33.47
N ASP A 18 30.03 -17.52 34.49
CA ASP A 18 30.02 -18.15 35.82
C ASP A 18 29.34 -19.53 35.80
N ALA A 19 28.32 -19.70 34.96
CA ALA A 19 27.60 -20.96 34.79
C ALA A 19 28.52 -22.06 34.23
N ILE A 20 29.23 -21.79 33.12
CA ILE A 20 30.06 -22.80 32.45
C ILE A 20 31.49 -22.91 33.00
N GLY A 21 32.00 -21.87 33.68
CA GLY A 21 33.33 -21.83 34.27
C GLY A 21 34.46 -21.79 33.23
N GLY A 22 34.88 -20.59 32.84
CA GLY A 22 35.96 -20.35 31.86
C GLY A 22 36.46 -18.90 31.84
N ASP A 23 37.47 -18.61 31.02
CA ASP A 23 37.90 -17.23 30.67
C ASP A 23 36.91 -16.66 29.62
N GLU A 24 36.62 -15.35 29.64
CA GLU A 24 35.69 -14.66 28.72
C GLU A 24 35.94 -14.99 27.24
N LYS A 25 37.18 -15.37 26.90
CA LYS A 25 37.60 -15.73 25.54
C LYS A 25 37.25 -17.15 25.09
N ASP A 26 37.02 -18.06 26.03
CA ASP A 26 36.70 -19.47 25.78
C ASP A 26 35.18 -19.72 25.88
N ALA A 27 34.42 -18.77 26.42
CA ALA A 27 33.01 -18.93 26.73
C ALA A 27 32.06 -18.55 25.56
N TYR A 28 32.49 -17.86 24.52
CA TYR A 28 31.52 -17.26 23.58
C TYR A 28 30.67 -18.30 22.82
N PRO A 29 29.35 -18.10 22.65
CA PRO A 29 28.44 -19.06 21.99
C PRO A 29 28.83 -19.50 20.57
N LEU A 30 29.69 -18.73 19.90
CA LEU A 30 30.16 -19.00 18.55
C LEU A 30 31.37 -19.97 18.52
N THR A 31 31.86 -20.43 19.67
CA THR A 31 33.09 -21.24 19.78
C THR A 31 32.85 -22.76 19.70
N GLY A 32 31.59 -23.21 19.64
CA GLY A 32 31.24 -24.60 19.30
C GLY A 32 31.43 -25.62 20.42
N PHE A 33 31.22 -25.23 21.68
CA PHE A 33 31.17 -26.16 22.81
C PHE A 33 29.79 -26.80 22.97
N ASP A 34 29.77 -28.02 23.53
CA ASP A 34 28.58 -28.79 23.86
C ASP A 34 28.44 -28.79 25.40
N VAL A 35 27.30 -28.31 25.92
CA VAL A 35 27.02 -28.24 27.35
C VAL A 35 25.93 -29.25 27.68
N GLN A 36 26.26 -30.28 28.46
CA GLN A 36 25.30 -31.30 28.88
C GLN A 36 24.71 -30.97 30.25
N CYS A 37 23.39 -30.79 30.35
CA CYS A 37 22.69 -30.63 31.62
C CYS A 37 22.42 -31.97 32.31
N GLU A 38 22.33 -31.96 33.65
CA GLU A 38 22.01 -33.17 34.43
C GLU A 38 20.56 -33.65 34.21
N SER A 39 19.66 -32.69 33.99
CA SER A 39 18.24 -32.90 33.68
C SER A 39 17.66 -31.64 33.04
N GLU A 40 16.52 -31.81 32.38
CA GLU A 40 15.67 -30.71 31.91
C GLU A 40 15.05 -29.95 33.11
N TYR A 41 14.78 -28.66 32.90
CA TYR A 41 14.17 -27.74 33.86
C TYR A 41 13.19 -26.81 33.14
N PRO A 42 11.88 -27.11 33.16
CA PRO A 42 10.90 -26.22 32.55
C PRO A 42 10.96 -24.82 33.18
N MET A 43 11.24 -23.80 32.36
CA MET A 43 11.28 -22.42 32.82
C MET A 43 9.92 -22.02 33.42
N LEU A 44 9.94 -21.47 34.64
CA LEU A 44 8.73 -20.98 35.32
C LEU A 44 8.58 -19.47 35.13
N LEU A 45 7.34 -18.97 35.21
CA LEU A 45 7.07 -17.53 35.15
C LEU A 45 7.81 -16.76 36.27
N SER A 46 7.93 -17.37 37.46
CA SER A 46 8.70 -16.81 38.57
C SER A 46 10.20 -16.68 38.26
N ASP A 47 10.75 -17.58 37.43
CA ASP A 47 12.15 -17.55 37.04
C ASP A 47 12.41 -16.39 36.09
N LEU A 48 11.56 -16.25 35.06
CA LEU A 48 11.60 -15.15 34.12
C LEU A 48 11.42 -13.78 34.82
N LYS A 49 10.46 -13.70 35.76
CA LYS A 49 10.27 -12.50 36.59
C LYS A 49 11.52 -12.16 37.41
N THR A 50 12.18 -13.19 37.95
CA THR A 50 13.43 -13.01 38.72
C THR A 50 14.58 -12.53 37.82
N ALA A 51 14.71 -13.10 36.62
CA ALA A 51 15.70 -12.65 35.64
C ALA A 51 15.51 -11.18 35.25
N LEU A 52 14.27 -10.79 34.94
CA LEU A 52 13.94 -9.39 34.64
C LEU A 52 14.29 -8.44 35.79
N ALA A 53 13.96 -8.80 37.03
CA ALA A 53 14.32 -8.03 38.21
C ALA A 53 15.85 -7.93 38.38
N ASN A 54 16.58 -9.03 38.19
CA ASN A 54 18.03 -9.05 38.26
C ASN A 54 18.69 -8.20 37.16
N PHE A 55 18.15 -8.15 35.94
CA PHE A 55 18.64 -7.26 34.89
C PHE A 55 18.48 -5.78 35.27
N GLU A 56 17.35 -5.44 35.89
CA GLU A 56 17.04 -4.09 36.32
C GLU A 56 17.88 -3.67 37.54
N ASP A 57 17.91 -4.47 38.60
CA ASP A 57 18.61 -4.18 39.85
C ASP A 57 20.13 -4.08 39.68
N ASN A 58 20.70 -4.87 38.78
CA ASN A 58 22.14 -4.86 38.51
C ASN A 58 22.55 -3.91 37.36
N GLU A 59 21.60 -3.16 36.79
CA GLU A 59 21.82 -2.23 35.66
C GLU A 59 22.57 -2.89 34.48
N ILE A 60 22.23 -4.14 34.16
CA ILE A 60 22.91 -4.95 33.14
C ILE A 60 22.87 -4.23 31.79
N SER A 61 24.00 -4.18 31.08
CA SER A 61 24.03 -3.58 29.75
C SER A 61 23.24 -4.45 28.77
N PHE A 62 22.66 -3.85 27.72
CA PHE A 62 21.92 -4.64 26.73
C PHE A 62 22.82 -5.64 25.99
N GLU A 63 24.10 -5.31 25.81
CA GLU A 63 25.10 -6.22 25.24
C GLU A 63 25.34 -7.43 26.17
N ASP A 64 25.51 -7.20 27.47
CA ASP A 64 25.69 -8.27 28.45
C ASP A 64 24.42 -9.13 28.53
N PHE A 65 23.22 -8.54 28.53
CA PHE A 65 21.97 -9.30 28.44
C PHE A 65 21.96 -10.26 27.23
N LEU A 66 22.38 -9.81 26.04
CA LEU A 66 22.40 -10.63 24.84
C LEU A 66 23.37 -11.82 24.97
N PHE A 67 24.62 -11.53 25.36
CA PHE A 67 25.69 -12.53 25.32
C PHE A 67 25.77 -13.39 26.58
N ASP A 68 25.30 -12.88 27.71
CA ASP A 68 25.43 -13.52 29.02
C ASP A 68 24.13 -14.23 29.45
N TRP A 69 22.99 -13.92 28.81
CA TRP A 69 21.72 -14.60 29.06
C TRP A 69 20.95 -15.00 27.81
N TRP A 70 20.56 -14.08 26.94
CA TRP A 70 19.63 -14.37 25.82
C TRP A 70 20.16 -15.46 24.89
N TYR A 71 21.34 -15.28 24.29
CA TYR A 71 21.92 -16.28 23.39
C TYR A 71 22.24 -17.60 24.08
N PRO A 72 22.80 -17.64 25.31
CA PRO A 72 22.90 -18.87 26.07
C PRO A 72 21.58 -19.63 26.22
N ILE A 73 20.51 -18.93 26.61
CA ILE A 73 19.18 -19.50 26.81
C ILE A 73 18.61 -20.04 25.50
N THR A 74 18.68 -19.29 24.40
CA THR A 74 18.07 -19.68 23.12
C THR A 74 18.92 -20.63 22.27
N THR A 75 20.25 -20.65 22.47
CA THR A 75 21.16 -21.48 21.65
C THR A 75 21.55 -22.78 22.34
N TYR A 76 21.81 -22.76 23.65
CA TYR A 76 22.35 -23.91 24.37
C TYR A 76 21.32 -24.58 25.26
N PHE A 77 20.51 -23.79 25.95
CA PHE A 77 19.60 -24.31 26.97
C PHE A 77 18.15 -24.32 26.54
N TYR A 78 17.88 -24.14 25.25
CA TYR A 78 16.53 -24.03 24.73
C TYR A 78 15.71 -25.30 25.00
N GLU A 79 16.26 -26.47 24.66
CA GLU A 79 15.65 -27.78 24.97
C GLU A 79 15.74 -28.09 26.48
N ASP A 80 16.87 -27.79 27.12
CA ASP A 80 17.06 -28.04 28.56
C ASP A 80 16.09 -27.24 29.44
N LEU A 81 15.64 -26.07 28.98
CA LEU A 81 14.66 -25.22 29.64
C LEU A 81 13.21 -25.49 29.18
N CYS A 82 13.02 -26.52 28.34
CA CYS A 82 11.77 -26.90 27.72
C CYS A 82 11.09 -25.76 26.95
N LEU A 83 11.87 -24.82 26.39
CA LEU A 83 11.33 -23.73 25.59
C LEU A 83 10.82 -24.21 24.23
N ASP A 84 11.34 -25.34 23.75
CA ASP A 84 10.85 -26.02 22.56
C ASP A 84 9.41 -26.55 22.70
N GLU A 85 8.96 -26.83 23.93
CA GLU A 85 7.56 -27.16 24.21
C GLU A 85 6.64 -25.95 24.01
N PHE A 86 7.15 -24.72 24.23
CA PHE A 86 6.40 -23.48 24.03
C PHE A 86 6.44 -22.99 22.58
N PHE A 87 7.64 -22.89 21.98
CA PHE A 87 7.82 -22.22 20.69
C PHE A 87 8.16 -23.17 19.52
N GLY A 88 8.23 -24.48 19.77
CA GLY A 88 8.64 -25.49 18.79
C GLY A 88 10.16 -25.67 18.72
N PRO A 89 10.67 -26.56 17.86
CA PRO A 89 12.07 -27.00 17.91
C PRO A 89 13.10 -25.96 17.40
N ASP A 90 12.65 -24.81 16.89
CA ASP A 90 13.49 -23.83 16.22
C ASP A 90 13.49 -22.50 16.99
N PRO A 91 14.56 -22.16 17.74
CA PRO A 91 14.63 -20.94 18.53
C PRO A 91 14.64 -19.67 17.68
N ASP A 92 15.00 -19.75 16.40
CA ASP A 92 14.98 -18.59 15.48
C ASP A 92 13.55 -18.10 15.19
N MET A 93 12.53 -18.87 15.60
CA MET A 93 11.13 -18.56 15.33
C MET A 93 10.43 -17.81 16.47
N ILE A 94 11.08 -17.60 17.64
CA ILE A 94 10.46 -17.02 18.84
C ILE A 94 9.88 -15.63 18.54
N GLU A 95 10.61 -14.74 17.86
CA GLU A 95 10.14 -13.36 17.57
C GLU A 95 8.82 -13.30 16.79
N SER A 96 8.54 -14.35 16.01
CA SER A 96 7.39 -14.47 15.13
C SER A 96 6.26 -15.34 15.70
N PHE A 97 6.47 -15.89 16.90
CA PHE A 97 5.55 -16.85 17.49
C PHE A 97 4.23 -16.18 17.91
N PRO A 98 3.06 -16.77 17.57
CA PRO A 98 1.78 -16.22 17.97
C PRO A 98 1.57 -16.39 19.48
N TYR A 99 1.21 -15.31 20.18
CA TYR A 99 0.85 -15.35 21.59
C TYR A 99 -0.56 -14.79 21.81
N PRO A 100 -1.28 -15.25 22.85
CA PRO A 100 -2.64 -14.81 23.07
C PRO A 100 -2.66 -13.32 23.45
N PRO A 101 -3.69 -12.58 23.01
CA PRO A 101 -3.80 -11.15 23.34
C PRO A 101 -3.93 -10.89 24.86
N LEU A 102 -4.44 -11.87 25.60
CA LEU A 102 -4.51 -11.89 27.06
C LEU A 102 -4.00 -13.25 27.51
N ALA A 103 -3.02 -13.27 28.41
CA ALA A 103 -2.52 -14.51 28.98
C ALA A 103 -3.54 -15.09 29.98
N ASP A 104 -3.86 -16.38 29.84
CA ASP A 104 -4.77 -17.09 30.74
C ASP A 104 -4.03 -18.12 31.61
N SER A 105 -2.77 -18.41 31.29
CA SER A 105 -1.89 -19.32 32.01
C SER A 105 -0.49 -18.74 32.22
N ASP A 106 0.26 -19.31 33.16
CA ASP A 106 1.67 -18.93 33.38
C ASP A 106 2.47 -19.18 32.09
N GLU A 107 2.14 -20.23 31.32
CA GLU A 107 2.73 -20.55 30.01
C GLU A 107 2.45 -19.44 28.99
N ASP A 108 1.20 -18.98 28.86
CA ASP A 108 0.85 -17.87 27.96
C ASP A 108 1.62 -16.59 28.29
N MET A 109 1.84 -16.33 29.59
CA MET A 109 2.58 -15.15 30.04
C MET A 109 4.08 -15.28 29.74
N ILE A 110 4.67 -16.47 29.94
CA ILE A 110 6.05 -16.76 29.52
C ILE A 110 6.20 -16.53 28.01
N ILE A 111 5.29 -17.09 27.20
CA ILE A 111 5.27 -16.90 25.74
C ILE A 111 5.20 -15.41 25.41
N THR A 112 4.24 -14.68 26.00
CA THR A 112 4.05 -13.25 25.73
C THR A 112 5.30 -12.43 26.02
N VAL A 113 5.96 -12.67 27.16
CA VAL A 113 7.15 -11.91 27.57
C VAL A 113 8.36 -12.27 26.71
N LEU A 114 8.62 -13.57 26.48
CA LEU A 114 9.77 -14.01 25.67
C LEU A 114 9.64 -13.59 24.20
N VAL A 115 8.45 -13.60 23.61
CA VAL A 115 8.24 -13.09 22.24
C VAL A 115 8.54 -11.59 22.18
N LYS A 116 8.11 -10.80 23.17
CA LYS A 116 8.41 -9.36 23.23
C LYS A 116 9.91 -9.09 23.38
N ILE A 117 10.61 -9.90 24.16
CA ILE A 117 12.07 -9.84 24.27
C ILE A 117 12.73 -10.19 22.92
N ALA A 118 12.33 -11.29 22.29
CA ALA A 118 12.86 -11.75 21.01
C ALA A 118 12.67 -10.72 19.89
N GLN A 119 11.51 -10.08 19.80
CA GLN A 119 11.24 -9.01 18.82
C GLN A 119 12.23 -7.85 18.89
N ILE A 120 12.85 -7.64 20.05
CA ILE A 120 13.90 -6.64 20.23
C ILE A 120 15.27 -7.29 20.05
N ALA A 121 15.55 -8.40 20.72
CA ALA A 121 16.85 -9.06 20.75
C ALA A 121 17.29 -9.65 19.40
N ASP A 122 16.35 -10.24 18.65
CA ASP A 122 16.60 -10.94 17.38
C ASP A 122 16.30 -10.05 16.16
N GLY A 123 15.44 -9.04 16.32
CA GLY A 123 15.04 -8.11 15.27
C GLY A 123 16.13 -7.12 14.80
N MET A 124 17.36 -7.22 15.33
CA MET A 124 18.46 -6.30 15.03
C MET A 124 19.35 -6.80 13.88
N GLU A 125 19.63 -5.94 12.89
CA GLU A 125 20.63 -6.24 11.87
C GLU A 125 22.04 -6.29 12.52
N THR A 126 22.81 -7.32 12.19
CA THR A 126 24.19 -7.52 12.69
C THR A 126 25.05 -6.26 12.52
N GLY A 127 25.28 -5.52 13.62
CA GLY A 127 26.16 -4.35 13.67
C GLY A 127 25.67 -3.17 14.51
N ASP A 128 24.37 -3.08 14.85
CA ASP A 128 23.77 -1.95 15.58
C ASP A 128 23.17 -2.40 16.94
N ILE A 129 24.00 -2.92 17.86
CA ILE A 129 23.54 -3.19 19.23
C ILE A 129 23.30 -1.86 19.95
N PRO A 130 22.07 -1.58 20.45
CA PRO A 130 21.77 -0.34 21.15
C PRO A 130 22.64 -0.14 22.39
N HIS A 131 23.11 1.09 22.58
CA HIS A 131 23.76 1.49 23.82
C HIS A 131 22.71 1.74 24.90
N GLY A 132 22.85 1.11 26.06
CA GLY A 132 21.94 1.29 27.20
C GLY A 132 21.92 0.08 28.12
N THR A 133 21.13 0.18 29.19
CA THR A 133 20.82 -0.97 30.05
C THR A 133 19.73 -1.83 29.41
N ALA A 134 19.71 -3.13 29.69
CA ALA A 134 18.67 -4.04 29.28
C ALA A 134 17.28 -3.55 29.71
N SER A 135 17.18 -3.01 30.93
CA SER A 135 15.94 -2.39 31.43
C SER A 135 15.40 -1.31 30.50
N SER A 136 16.27 -0.40 30.02
CA SER A 136 15.86 0.69 29.13
C SER A 136 15.52 0.25 27.71
N VAL A 137 16.21 -0.77 27.19
CA VAL A 137 16.07 -1.23 25.79
C VAL A 137 14.88 -2.17 25.64
N LEU A 138 14.69 -3.09 26.59
CA LEU A 138 13.59 -4.07 26.59
C LEU A 138 12.31 -3.53 27.23
N ASP A 139 12.37 -2.36 27.86
CA ASP A 139 11.28 -1.78 28.65
C ASP A 139 10.83 -2.74 29.77
N ILE A 140 11.82 -3.23 30.53
CA ILE A 140 11.61 -4.18 31.64
C ILE A 140 10.54 -3.71 32.64
N PRO A 141 10.46 -2.43 33.04
CA PRO A 141 9.40 -1.98 33.95
C PRO A 141 7.99 -2.30 33.43
N ASN A 142 7.76 -2.18 32.12
CA ASN A 142 6.47 -2.51 31.52
C ASN A 142 6.25 -4.03 31.42
N LEU A 143 7.29 -4.82 31.15
CA LEU A 143 7.21 -6.29 31.18
C LEU A 143 6.90 -6.80 32.61
N MET A 144 7.55 -6.23 33.63
CA MET A 144 7.31 -6.55 35.03
C MET A 144 5.89 -6.19 35.45
N ALA A 145 5.42 -4.98 35.09
CA ALA A 145 4.05 -4.57 35.36
C ALA A 145 3.01 -5.47 34.68
N LEU A 146 3.32 -5.99 33.48
CA LEU A 146 2.46 -6.95 32.77
C LEU A 146 2.36 -8.28 33.52
N ILE A 147 3.50 -8.82 34.00
CA ILE A 147 3.54 -10.06 34.79
C ILE A 147 2.79 -9.86 36.11
N GLU A 148 3.06 -8.78 36.84
CA GLU A 148 2.41 -8.49 38.12
C GLU A 148 0.90 -8.32 37.98
N ASN A 149 0.46 -7.58 36.95
CA ASN A 149 -0.97 -7.47 36.67
C ASN A 149 -1.58 -8.84 36.36
N TYR A 150 -0.92 -9.71 35.61
CA TYR A 150 -1.41 -11.07 35.38
C TYR A 150 -1.49 -11.87 36.69
N GLU A 151 -0.44 -11.88 37.51
CA GLU A 151 -0.41 -12.61 38.77
C GLU A 151 -1.50 -12.17 39.74
N ASP A 152 -1.77 -10.87 39.82
CA ASP A 152 -2.83 -10.30 40.67
C ASP A 152 -4.24 -10.70 40.21
N ASN A 153 -4.40 -11.11 38.95
CA ASN A 153 -5.69 -11.33 38.31
C ASN A 153 -5.93 -12.77 37.82
N LYS A 154 -4.90 -13.65 37.81
CA LYS A 154 -4.98 -14.97 37.17
C LYS A 154 -6.04 -15.90 37.76
N ASP A 155 -6.32 -15.76 39.05
CA ASP A 155 -7.34 -16.54 39.77
C ASP A 155 -8.76 -15.97 39.64
N LEU A 156 -8.92 -14.80 39.02
CA LEU A 156 -10.23 -14.18 38.77
C LEU A 156 -10.76 -14.57 37.39
N PRO A 157 -12.10 -14.69 37.23
CA PRO A 157 -12.68 -14.85 35.91
C PRO A 157 -12.40 -13.60 35.04
N PRO A 158 -12.25 -13.73 33.71
CA PRO A 158 -11.80 -12.63 32.84
C PRO A 158 -12.57 -11.31 33.01
N GLU A 159 -13.88 -11.37 33.24
CA GLU A 159 -14.74 -10.19 33.44
C GLU A 159 -14.49 -9.44 34.76
N GLU A 160 -13.87 -10.08 35.75
CA GLU A 160 -13.50 -9.48 37.04
C GLU A 160 -12.04 -9.01 37.08
N ARG A 161 -11.23 -9.37 36.07
CA ARG A 161 -9.84 -8.96 35.97
C ARG A 161 -9.71 -7.47 35.68
N THR A 162 -8.66 -6.88 36.23
CA THR A 162 -8.21 -5.53 35.90
C THR A 162 -7.15 -5.61 34.80
N TYR A 163 -7.34 -4.85 33.73
CA TYR A 163 -6.43 -4.83 32.59
C TYR A 163 -5.80 -3.44 32.43
N THR A 164 -4.53 -3.43 32.06
CA THR A 164 -3.82 -2.22 31.63
C THR A 164 -4.31 -1.76 30.26
N THR A 165 -4.06 -0.49 29.94
CA THR A 165 -4.39 0.08 28.62
C THR A 165 -3.72 -0.72 27.48
N ASP A 166 -2.49 -1.19 27.66
CA ASP A 166 -1.75 -1.91 26.63
C ASP A 166 -2.29 -3.32 26.40
N GLN A 167 -2.69 -4.04 27.46
CA GLN A 167 -3.39 -5.32 27.32
C GLN A 167 -4.72 -5.15 26.57
N MET A 168 -5.50 -4.13 26.94
CA MET A 168 -6.75 -3.83 26.24
C MET A 168 -6.51 -3.53 24.76
N LEU A 169 -5.48 -2.73 24.44
CA LEU A 169 -5.14 -2.40 23.06
C LEU A 169 -4.62 -3.59 22.26
N ALA A 170 -3.78 -4.44 22.85
CA ALA A 170 -3.32 -5.68 22.22
C ALA A 170 -4.51 -6.59 21.87
N PHE A 171 -5.46 -6.73 22.81
CA PHE A 171 -6.69 -7.46 22.58
C PHE A 171 -7.56 -6.85 21.47
N LEU A 172 -7.78 -5.52 21.50
CA LEU A 172 -8.55 -4.87 20.45
C LEU A 172 -7.88 -5.02 19.08
N ASN A 173 -6.56 -4.88 18.97
CA ASN A 173 -5.85 -5.02 17.70
C ASN A 173 -5.93 -6.45 17.14
N HIS A 174 -5.90 -7.47 18.00
CA HIS A 174 -6.10 -8.85 17.60
C HIS A 174 -7.50 -9.08 17.02
N TRP A 175 -8.52 -8.47 17.62
CA TRP A 175 -9.93 -8.67 17.29
C TRP A 175 -10.56 -7.59 16.39
N ASP A 176 -9.83 -6.54 16.00
CA ASP A 176 -10.26 -5.47 15.06
C ASP A 176 -10.31 -5.98 13.61
N ASN A 177 -11.03 -7.08 13.42
CA ASN A 177 -11.31 -7.71 12.14
C ASN A 177 -12.72 -8.30 12.18
N SER A 178 -13.64 -7.69 11.43
CA SER A 178 -15.05 -8.12 11.41
C SER A 178 -15.27 -9.58 11.03
N LEU A 179 -14.35 -10.19 10.26
CA LEU A 179 -14.43 -11.61 9.91
C LEU A 179 -14.01 -12.54 11.05
N LEU A 180 -13.09 -12.10 11.92
CA LEU A 180 -12.73 -12.87 13.12
C LEU A 180 -13.77 -12.67 14.21
N LEU A 181 -14.24 -11.43 14.39
CA LEU A 181 -15.14 -11.06 15.47
C LEU A 181 -16.55 -11.67 15.33
N VAL A 182 -17.00 -11.99 14.12
CA VAL A 182 -18.31 -12.62 13.89
C VAL A 182 -18.37 -14.07 14.38
N ASP A 183 -17.24 -14.77 14.37
CA ASP A 183 -17.11 -16.17 14.81
C ASP A 183 -16.62 -16.28 16.26
N ALA A 184 -16.40 -15.14 16.94
CA ALA A 184 -15.93 -15.08 18.31
C ALA A 184 -17.02 -15.52 19.32
N SER A 185 -16.59 -15.99 20.49
CA SER A 185 -17.51 -16.33 21.58
C SER A 185 -18.19 -15.08 22.16
N GLU A 186 -19.32 -15.27 22.85
CA GLU A 186 -20.03 -14.17 23.54
C GLU A 186 -19.15 -13.47 24.58
N GLU A 187 -18.25 -14.21 25.24
CA GLU A 187 -17.28 -13.69 26.20
C GLU A 187 -16.26 -12.76 25.53
N ILE A 188 -15.69 -13.16 24.40
CA ILE A 188 -14.74 -12.34 23.63
C ILE A 188 -15.42 -11.06 23.11
N ILE A 189 -16.64 -11.17 22.59
CA ILE A 189 -17.40 -10.00 22.14
C ILE A 189 -17.68 -9.05 23.31
N SER A 190 -18.03 -9.59 24.48
CA SER A 190 -18.29 -8.80 25.69
C SER A 190 -17.03 -8.06 26.17
N LEU A 191 -15.87 -8.72 26.21
CA LEU A 191 -14.59 -8.09 26.51
C LEU A 191 -14.22 -7.03 25.48
N PHE A 192 -14.39 -7.33 24.18
CA PHE A 192 -14.12 -6.37 23.10
C PHE A 192 -14.94 -5.08 23.26
N VAL A 193 -16.24 -5.21 23.55
CA VAL A 193 -17.13 -4.07 23.81
C VAL A 193 -16.67 -3.29 25.05
N ASN A 194 -16.36 -3.99 26.15
CA ASN A 194 -15.94 -3.36 27.39
C ASN A 194 -14.64 -2.57 27.23
N PHE A 195 -13.60 -3.20 26.66
CA PHE A 195 -12.31 -2.57 26.42
C PHE A 195 -12.43 -1.39 25.46
N THR A 196 -13.19 -1.56 24.37
CA THR A 196 -13.42 -0.47 23.42
C THR A 196 -14.09 0.73 24.09
N ASN A 197 -15.12 0.52 24.91
CA ASN A 197 -15.81 1.61 25.62
C ASN A 197 -14.90 2.28 26.66
N THR A 198 -14.21 1.50 27.47
CA THR A 198 -13.28 1.99 28.49
C THR A 198 -12.19 2.87 27.86
N LEU A 199 -11.59 2.40 26.76
CA LEU A 199 -10.56 3.14 26.04
C LEU A 199 -11.13 4.35 25.26
N CYS A 200 -12.38 4.31 24.82
CA CYS A 200 -13.06 5.50 24.26
C CYS A 200 -13.23 6.59 25.32
N ASP A 201 -13.61 6.23 26.55
CA ASP A 201 -13.77 7.19 27.66
C ASP A 201 -12.42 7.83 28.06
N GLN A 202 -11.32 7.11 27.84
CA GLN A 202 -9.96 7.61 28.00
C GLN A 202 -9.44 8.39 26.77
N HIS A 203 -10.26 8.59 25.74
CA HIS A 203 -9.87 9.23 24.47
C HIS A 203 -8.70 8.54 23.75
N VAL A 204 -8.60 7.21 23.84
CA VAL A 204 -7.56 6.46 23.12
C VAL A 204 -7.92 6.34 21.63
N PHE A 205 -7.04 6.84 20.76
CA PHE A 205 -7.28 6.96 19.31
C PHE A 205 -7.74 5.64 18.66
N ALA A 206 -7.07 4.52 18.97
CA ALA A 206 -7.39 3.22 18.37
C ALA A 206 -8.82 2.78 18.69
N ALA A 207 -9.24 2.88 19.95
CA ALA A 207 -10.58 2.50 20.38
C ALA A 207 -11.67 3.43 19.80
N LEU A 208 -11.43 4.74 19.78
CA LEU A 208 -12.32 5.71 19.14
C LEU A 208 -12.53 5.36 17.67
N LYS A 209 -11.44 5.04 16.94
CA LYS A 209 -11.49 4.60 15.54
C LYS A 209 -12.33 3.34 15.39
N ILE A 210 -12.01 2.28 16.14
CA ILE A 210 -12.72 1.00 16.11
C ILE A 210 -14.22 1.21 16.28
N LYS A 211 -14.62 1.87 17.37
CA LYS A 211 -16.03 2.08 17.69
C LYS A 211 -16.73 2.98 16.67
N ALA A 212 -16.07 4.04 16.20
CA ALA A 212 -16.64 4.95 15.20
C ALA A 212 -17.02 4.23 13.90
N PHE A 213 -16.13 3.40 13.35
CA PHE A 213 -16.40 2.68 12.10
C PHE A 213 -17.33 1.48 12.32
N ALA A 214 -17.24 0.81 13.47
CA ALA A 214 -18.20 -0.22 13.85
C ALA A 214 -19.62 0.35 13.92
N CYS A 215 -19.83 1.49 14.56
CA CYS A 215 -21.14 2.15 14.61
C CYS A 215 -21.61 2.68 13.23
N ASN A 216 -20.70 3.04 12.32
CA ASN A 216 -21.08 3.54 10.99
C ASN A 216 -21.69 2.45 10.08
N GLY A 217 -21.25 1.19 10.19
CA GLY A 217 -21.74 0.07 9.38
C GLY A 217 -22.51 -1.02 10.14
N GLY A 218 -22.31 -1.09 11.46
CA GLY A 218 -22.63 -2.25 12.29
C GLY A 218 -21.59 -3.36 12.17
N ASN A 219 -21.36 -4.10 13.25
CA ASN A 219 -20.63 -5.37 13.28
C ASN A 219 -21.18 -6.28 14.41
N ALA A 220 -20.48 -7.37 14.72
CA ALA A 220 -20.89 -8.31 15.76
C ALA A 220 -20.90 -7.71 17.18
N ALA A 221 -20.03 -6.72 17.46
CA ALA A 221 -19.91 -6.09 18.78
C ALA A 221 -20.80 -4.85 18.94
N PHE A 222 -20.93 -4.04 17.89
CA PHE A 222 -21.67 -2.79 17.92
C PHE A 222 -22.72 -2.75 16.80
N PRO A 223 -24.00 -2.52 17.13
CA PRO A 223 -25.00 -2.28 16.10
C PRO A 223 -24.70 -0.99 15.34
N CYS A 224 -25.26 -0.86 14.15
CA CYS A 224 -25.19 0.40 13.40
C CYS A 224 -25.89 1.51 14.20
N ASP A 225 -25.13 2.56 14.53
CA ASP A 225 -25.57 3.77 15.23
C ASP A 225 -24.84 4.99 14.63
N TYR A 226 -25.48 5.63 13.66
CA TYR A 226 -24.91 6.82 13.01
C TYR A 226 -24.73 8.00 13.96
N SER A 227 -25.50 8.09 15.05
CA SER A 227 -25.37 9.21 16.00
C SER A 227 -24.09 9.07 16.82
N GLU A 228 -23.83 7.87 17.33
CA GLU A 228 -22.59 7.56 18.03
C GLU A 228 -21.38 7.61 17.08
N ALA A 229 -21.52 7.10 15.85
CA ALA A 229 -20.48 7.23 14.83
C ALA A 229 -20.12 8.70 14.60
N VAL A 230 -21.09 9.59 14.38
CA VAL A 230 -20.84 11.03 14.18
C VAL A 230 -20.13 11.67 15.38
N ARG A 231 -20.55 11.33 16.61
CA ARG A 231 -19.90 11.83 17.82
C ARG A 231 -18.43 11.45 17.87
N LEU A 232 -18.12 10.18 17.67
CA LEU A 232 -16.75 9.65 17.73
C LEU A 232 -15.88 10.12 16.56
N LEU A 233 -16.42 10.14 15.34
CA LEU A 233 -15.72 10.68 14.16
C LEU A 233 -15.40 12.17 14.32
N THR A 234 -16.27 12.92 15.00
CA THR A 234 -15.99 14.34 15.31
C THR A 234 -14.82 14.48 16.28
N ILE A 235 -14.73 13.61 17.30
CA ILE A 235 -13.59 13.57 18.23
C ILE A 235 -12.30 13.21 17.46
N LEU A 236 -12.33 12.15 16.65
CA LEU A 236 -11.21 11.71 15.82
C LEU A 236 -10.70 12.83 14.89
N LEU A 237 -11.61 13.57 14.26
CA LEU A 237 -11.22 14.68 13.40
C LEU A 237 -10.64 15.85 14.18
N LYS A 238 -11.30 16.27 15.26
CA LYS A 238 -10.96 17.49 16.00
C LYS A 238 -9.69 17.33 16.84
N ASP A 239 -9.57 16.21 17.53
CA ASP A 239 -8.54 16.00 18.55
C ASP A 239 -7.30 15.30 17.97
N PHE A 240 -7.46 14.52 16.89
CA PHE A 240 -6.38 13.73 16.28
C PHE A 240 -6.08 14.08 14.81
N GLY A 241 -6.87 14.96 14.16
CA GLY A 241 -6.65 15.30 12.76
C GLY A 241 -6.86 14.13 11.80
N PHE A 242 -7.69 13.14 12.15
CA PHE A 242 -7.88 11.94 11.35
C PHE A 242 -8.75 12.19 10.12
N GLY A 243 -8.13 12.46 8.96
CA GLY A 243 -8.82 12.85 7.73
C GLY A 243 -9.88 11.87 7.20
N TYR A 244 -9.71 10.56 7.44
CA TYR A 244 -10.73 9.56 7.09
C TYR A 244 -12.03 9.72 7.91
N ALA A 245 -11.97 10.30 9.12
CA ALA A 245 -13.19 10.63 9.86
C ALA A 245 -14.02 11.71 9.13
N ALA A 246 -13.36 12.73 8.56
CA ALA A 246 -14.06 13.71 7.73
C ALA A 246 -14.68 13.05 6.48
N ASN A 247 -14.03 12.07 5.85
CA ASN A 247 -14.63 11.33 4.73
C ASN A 247 -15.91 10.60 5.18
N ALA A 248 -15.85 9.86 6.28
CA ALA A 248 -17.01 9.13 6.81
C ALA A 248 -18.15 10.07 7.22
N LEU A 249 -17.84 11.19 7.90
CA LEU A 249 -18.82 12.24 8.21
C LEU A 249 -19.46 12.80 6.94
N GLY A 250 -18.66 13.06 5.90
CA GLY A 250 -19.14 13.49 4.59
C GLY A 250 -20.20 12.56 4.03
N PHE A 251 -19.94 11.25 4.02
CA PHE A 251 -20.90 10.24 3.57
C PHE A 251 -22.14 10.12 4.44
N ILE A 252 -22.00 10.17 5.77
CA ILE A 252 -23.14 10.13 6.69
C ILE A 252 -24.14 11.26 6.38
N TYR A 253 -23.63 12.47 6.17
CA TYR A 253 -24.47 13.62 5.82
C TYR A 253 -24.96 13.58 4.38
N TYR A 254 -24.13 13.15 3.43
CA TYR A 254 -24.48 13.06 2.00
C TYR A 254 -25.61 12.06 1.77
N ASP A 255 -25.56 10.90 2.41
CA ASP A 255 -26.59 9.87 2.29
C ASP A 255 -27.81 10.13 3.20
N GLY A 256 -27.74 11.17 4.04
CA GLY A 256 -28.80 11.49 5.00
C GLY A 256 -29.02 10.41 6.07
N LYS A 257 -27.97 9.69 6.48
CA LYS A 257 -28.08 8.51 7.36
C LYS A 257 -28.71 8.80 8.73
N LEU A 258 -28.58 10.04 9.23
CA LEU A 258 -29.15 10.47 10.51
C LEU A 258 -30.65 10.82 10.43
N THR A 259 -31.10 11.42 9.34
CA THR A 259 -32.42 12.09 9.25
C THR A 259 -33.31 11.55 8.14
N GLY A 260 -32.77 10.64 7.31
CA GLY A 260 -33.38 10.19 6.05
C GLY A 260 -33.31 11.23 4.93
N LYS A 261 -32.63 12.37 5.14
CA LYS A 261 -32.48 13.44 4.14
C LYS A 261 -31.02 13.91 4.09
N PRO A 262 -30.43 14.02 2.88
CA PRO A 262 -29.09 14.58 2.72
C PRO A 262 -28.96 15.98 3.33
N ASP A 263 -27.83 16.23 3.98
CA ASP A 263 -27.35 17.55 4.40
C ASP A 263 -26.11 17.89 3.57
N PHE A 264 -26.36 18.37 2.34
CA PHE A 264 -25.29 18.60 1.35
C PHE A 264 -24.30 19.67 1.80
N ASP A 265 -24.73 20.69 2.54
CA ASP A 265 -23.83 21.74 3.03
C ASP A 265 -22.80 21.17 4.00
N LYS A 266 -23.21 20.30 4.93
CA LYS A 266 -22.27 19.61 5.82
C LYS A 266 -21.44 18.59 5.08
N ALA A 267 -22.05 17.79 4.20
CA ALA A 267 -21.31 16.80 3.41
C ALA A 267 -20.18 17.47 2.61
N PHE A 268 -20.48 18.58 1.95
CA PHE A 268 -19.51 19.36 1.20
C PHE A 268 -18.38 19.88 2.07
N ALA A 269 -18.69 20.45 3.25
CA ALA A 269 -17.68 20.91 4.19
C ALA A 269 -16.74 19.77 4.64
N TYR A 270 -17.30 18.61 4.99
CA TYR A 270 -16.51 17.47 5.41
C TYR A 270 -15.69 16.84 4.29
N PHE A 271 -16.24 16.71 3.08
CA PHE A 271 -15.47 16.24 1.93
C PHE A 271 -14.36 17.24 1.54
N ALA A 272 -14.58 18.55 1.68
CA ALA A 272 -13.52 19.54 1.49
C ALA A 272 -12.38 19.38 2.51
N ILE A 273 -12.72 19.13 3.79
CA ILE A 273 -11.73 18.84 4.83
C ILE A 273 -10.95 17.56 4.48
N ALA A 274 -11.63 16.45 4.21
CA ALA A 274 -10.98 15.18 3.86
C ALA A 274 -10.16 15.25 2.56
N SER A 275 -10.59 16.07 1.59
CA SER A 275 -9.85 16.35 0.35
C SER A 275 -8.51 17.04 0.63
N ASN A 276 -8.45 17.95 1.62
CA ASN A 276 -7.20 18.58 2.07
C ASN A 276 -6.27 17.61 2.81
N TYR A 277 -6.82 16.54 3.40
CA TYR A 277 -6.04 15.39 3.88
C TYR A 277 -5.66 14.39 2.77
N ASN A 278 -5.88 14.73 1.51
CA ASN A 278 -5.61 13.88 0.33
C ASN A 278 -6.35 12.53 0.32
N VAL A 279 -7.52 12.43 0.98
CA VAL A 279 -8.38 11.26 0.83
C VAL A 279 -8.99 11.30 -0.57
N ALA A 280 -8.53 10.40 -1.44
CA ALA A 280 -8.90 10.37 -2.86
C ALA A 280 -10.42 10.27 -3.08
N GLU A 281 -11.10 9.40 -2.32
CA GLU A 281 -12.56 9.24 -2.38
C GLU A 281 -13.29 10.54 -2.03
N ALA A 282 -12.89 11.21 -0.95
CA ALA A 282 -13.46 12.50 -0.56
C ALA A 282 -13.22 13.58 -1.61
N LYS A 283 -12.02 13.63 -2.21
CA LYS A 283 -11.69 14.59 -3.26
C LYS A 283 -12.56 14.37 -4.51
N LEU A 284 -12.82 13.12 -4.89
CA LEU A 284 -13.77 12.79 -5.97
C LEU A 284 -15.20 13.17 -5.61
N LYS A 285 -15.65 12.89 -4.38
CA LYS A 285 -17.00 13.25 -3.93
C LYS A 285 -17.21 14.76 -3.86
N PHE A 286 -16.25 15.49 -3.31
CA PHE A 286 -16.24 16.95 -3.33
C PHE A 286 -16.41 17.51 -4.75
N ALA A 287 -15.66 16.96 -5.71
CA ALA A 287 -15.78 17.36 -7.11
C ALA A 287 -17.11 16.94 -7.76
N ASP A 288 -17.68 15.79 -7.38
CA ASP A 288 -19.03 15.38 -7.80
C ASP A 288 -20.08 16.41 -7.34
N MET A 289 -20.01 16.86 -6.09
CA MET A 289 -20.92 17.87 -5.53
C MET A 289 -20.79 19.23 -6.25
N LEU A 290 -19.56 19.64 -6.58
CA LEU A 290 -19.30 20.85 -7.39
C LEU A 290 -19.89 20.72 -8.80
N LEU A 291 -19.74 19.56 -9.44
CA LEU A 291 -20.23 19.32 -10.80
C LEU A 291 -21.76 19.35 -10.85
N LEU A 292 -22.43 18.83 -9.83
CA LEU A 292 -23.88 18.72 -9.75
C LEU A 292 -24.55 19.97 -9.17
N GLY A 293 -23.81 20.85 -8.48
CA GLY A 293 -24.37 22.02 -7.80
C GLY A 293 -25.21 21.66 -6.57
N GLU A 294 -24.83 20.62 -5.83
CA GLU A 294 -25.62 20.12 -4.69
C GLU A 294 -25.65 21.09 -3.49
N THR A 295 -24.70 22.03 -3.43
CA THR A 295 -24.61 23.11 -2.42
C THR A 295 -24.71 24.51 -3.02
N GLY A 296 -25.11 24.64 -4.29
CA GLY A 296 -25.19 25.95 -4.95
C GLY A 296 -25.20 25.87 -6.48
N SER A 297 -24.54 26.82 -7.13
CA SER A 297 -24.38 26.78 -8.59
C SER A 297 -23.29 25.78 -8.97
N PRO A 298 -23.49 24.93 -10.00
CA PRO A 298 -22.45 24.04 -10.49
C PRO A 298 -21.16 24.78 -10.87
N ASP A 299 -20.02 24.21 -10.50
CA ASP A 299 -18.67 24.64 -10.94
C ASP A 299 -17.94 23.47 -11.64
N PRO A 300 -18.26 23.23 -12.93
CA PRO A 300 -17.68 22.12 -13.68
C PRO A 300 -16.18 22.27 -13.92
N LEU A 301 -15.64 23.50 -13.92
CA LEU A 301 -14.22 23.74 -14.14
C LEU A 301 -13.42 23.38 -12.89
N LEU A 302 -13.89 23.79 -11.71
CA LEU A 302 -13.26 23.41 -10.45
C LEU A 302 -13.39 21.90 -10.20
N ALA A 303 -14.54 21.31 -10.52
CA ALA A 303 -14.73 19.85 -10.46
C ALA A 303 -13.71 19.13 -11.37
N TYR A 304 -13.60 19.55 -12.63
CA TYR A 304 -12.64 19.00 -13.58
C TYR A 304 -11.19 19.07 -13.09
N ASN A 305 -10.75 20.24 -12.62
CA ASN A 305 -9.40 20.44 -12.08
C ASN A 305 -9.15 19.57 -10.84
N THR A 306 -10.16 19.40 -9.98
CA THR A 306 -10.07 18.56 -8.79
C THR A 306 -9.95 17.09 -9.17
N TYR A 307 -10.72 16.62 -10.15
CA TYR A 307 -10.56 15.25 -10.67
C TYR A 307 -9.16 15.02 -11.26
N LEU A 308 -8.59 15.99 -11.99
CA LEU A 308 -7.25 15.89 -12.55
C LEU A 308 -6.17 15.68 -11.47
N GLN A 309 -6.31 16.31 -10.30
CA GLN A 309 -5.36 16.10 -9.20
C GLN A 309 -5.32 14.65 -8.74
N VAL A 310 -6.49 14.01 -8.56
CA VAL A 310 -6.56 12.58 -8.17
C VAL A 310 -6.07 11.69 -9.30
N TYR A 311 -6.47 12.04 -10.53
CA TYR A 311 -6.17 11.27 -11.73
C TYR A 311 -4.67 11.12 -11.99
N HIS A 312 -3.89 12.20 -11.86
CA HIS A 312 -2.46 12.13 -12.11
C HIS A 312 -1.73 11.20 -11.13
N ASP A 313 -2.03 11.29 -9.82
CA ASP A 313 -1.47 10.37 -8.81
C ASP A 313 -1.89 8.92 -9.07
N ALA A 314 -3.20 8.69 -9.26
CA ALA A 314 -3.74 7.36 -9.51
C ALA A 314 -3.15 6.73 -10.77
N ARG A 315 -2.94 7.51 -11.83
CA ARG A 315 -2.34 7.02 -13.08
C ARG A 315 -0.89 6.60 -12.89
N VAL A 316 -0.08 7.40 -12.21
CA VAL A 316 1.34 7.08 -11.97
C VAL A 316 1.47 5.82 -11.13
N ARG A 317 0.67 5.69 -10.07
CA ARG A 317 0.63 4.49 -9.22
C ARG A 317 0.18 3.25 -10.00
N PHE A 318 -0.85 3.38 -10.83
CA PHE A 318 -1.32 2.31 -11.70
C PHE A 318 -0.25 1.84 -12.70
N GLU A 319 0.47 2.77 -13.33
CA GLU A 319 1.59 2.48 -14.23
C GLU A 319 2.80 1.82 -13.52
N ASN A 320 2.91 2.02 -12.19
CA ASN A 320 3.89 1.40 -11.32
C ASN A 320 3.46 0.05 -10.73
N GLY A 321 2.25 -0.43 -11.05
CA GLY A 321 1.76 -1.74 -10.62
C GLY A 321 0.85 -1.73 -9.39
N ASP A 322 0.54 -0.55 -8.82
CA ASP A 322 -0.50 -0.44 -7.81
C ASP A 322 -1.88 -0.35 -8.49
N TYR A 323 -2.51 -1.51 -8.65
CA TYR A 323 -3.82 -1.63 -9.30
C TYR A 323 -5.00 -1.42 -8.33
N SER A 324 -4.75 -1.12 -7.05
CA SER A 324 -5.81 -0.87 -6.06
C SER A 324 -6.36 0.57 -6.12
N VAL A 325 -5.72 1.44 -6.90
CA VAL A 325 -6.04 2.87 -7.00
C VAL A 325 -7.38 3.17 -7.70
N VAL A 326 -7.90 4.37 -7.45
CA VAL A 326 -9.19 4.88 -7.97
C VAL A 326 -9.13 5.42 -9.41
N LEU A 327 -8.19 4.92 -10.22
CA LEU A 327 -8.00 5.40 -11.60
C LEU A 327 -9.28 5.25 -12.46
N PRO A 328 -10.01 4.11 -12.43
CA PRO A 328 -11.25 3.99 -13.19
C PRO A 328 -12.29 5.03 -12.82
N GLU A 329 -12.51 5.23 -11.51
CA GLU A 329 -13.48 6.18 -10.97
C GLU A 329 -13.16 7.61 -11.37
N CYS A 330 -11.87 7.99 -11.34
CA CYS A 330 -11.40 9.29 -11.78
C CYS A 330 -11.65 9.49 -13.27
N ALA A 331 -11.21 8.55 -14.10
CA ALA A 331 -11.29 8.66 -15.55
C ALA A 331 -12.74 8.81 -16.03
N ILE A 332 -13.69 8.06 -15.46
CA ILE A 332 -15.13 8.18 -15.78
C ILE A 332 -15.67 9.56 -15.41
N ARG A 333 -15.31 10.08 -14.23
CA ARG A 333 -15.74 11.41 -13.76
C ARG A 333 -15.22 12.53 -14.63
N ILE A 334 -13.94 12.46 -15.01
CA ILE A 334 -13.35 13.41 -15.97
C ILE A 334 -14.06 13.31 -17.31
N ALA A 335 -14.31 12.09 -17.82
CA ALA A 335 -15.01 11.89 -19.08
C ALA A 335 -16.43 12.50 -19.06
N ARG A 336 -17.15 12.35 -17.94
CA ARG A 336 -18.48 12.94 -17.73
C ARG A 336 -18.41 14.47 -17.65
N ALA A 337 -17.45 15.04 -16.91
CA ALA A 337 -17.26 16.49 -16.84
C ALA A 337 -16.90 17.10 -18.21
N LEU A 338 -16.06 16.41 -19.00
CA LEU A 338 -15.71 16.85 -20.36
C LEU A 338 -16.90 16.91 -21.32
N LYS A 339 -17.99 16.15 -21.08
CA LYS A 339 -19.21 16.25 -21.91
C LYS A 339 -19.86 17.64 -21.83
N MET A 340 -19.59 18.41 -20.78
CA MET A 340 -20.06 19.78 -20.63
C MET A 340 -19.23 20.80 -21.43
N ILE A 341 -18.07 20.38 -21.95
CA ILE A 341 -17.15 21.21 -22.72
C ILE A 341 -17.24 20.83 -24.20
N PRO A 342 -17.40 21.80 -25.13
CA PRO A 342 -17.42 21.50 -26.56
C PRO A 342 -16.15 20.80 -27.06
N GLU A 343 -16.31 19.99 -28.11
CA GLU A 343 -15.20 19.37 -28.87
C GLU A 343 -14.29 18.39 -28.09
N GLN A 344 -14.78 17.76 -27.02
CA GLN A 344 -13.96 16.85 -26.19
C GLN A 344 -14.11 15.34 -26.52
N LYS A 345 -14.81 14.98 -27.59
CA LYS A 345 -15.17 13.56 -27.90
C LYS A 345 -13.99 12.59 -27.83
N THR A 346 -12.84 12.97 -28.39
CA THR A 346 -11.63 12.12 -28.38
C THR A 346 -11.12 11.89 -26.96
N LYS A 347 -11.00 12.96 -26.17
CA LYS A 347 -10.50 12.88 -24.79
C LYS A 347 -11.46 12.10 -23.91
N THR A 348 -12.78 12.31 -24.08
CA THR A 348 -13.81 11.50 -23.42
C THR A 348 -13.67 10.02 -23.77
N LEU A 349 -13.47 9.67 -25.04
CA LEU A 349 -13.28 8.28 -25.47
C LEU A 349 -11.97 7.68 -24.90
N LYS A 350 -10.88 8.47 -24.86
CA LYS A 350 -9.61 8.08 -24.23
C LYS A 350 -9.84 7.66 -22.78
N LEU A 351 -10.51 8.51 -22.00
CA LEU A 351 -10.76 8.27 -20.58
C LEU A 351 -11.70 7.09 -20.33
N TYR A 352 -12.70 6.86 -21.18
CA TYR A 352 -13.52 5.65 -21.05
C TYR A 352 -12.75 4.37 -21.34
N LEU A 353 -11.91 4.34 -22.38
CA LEU A 353 -11.05 3.19 -22.67
C LEU A 353 -10.07 2.92 -21.52
N GLU A 354 -9.54 3.98 -20.94
CA GLU A 354 -8.68 3.91 -19.77
C GLU A 354 -9.41 3.32 -18.55
N ALA A 355 -10.59 3.84 -18.23
CA ALA A 355 -11.40 3.34 -17.13
C ALA A 355 -11.79 1.87 -17.30
N THR A 356 -12.20 1.46 -18.51
CA THR A 356 -12.53 0.07 -18.82
C THR A 356 -11.32 -0.84 -18.62
N TYR A 357 -10.15 -0.44 -19.12
CA TYR A 357 -8.92 -1.23 -18.98
C TYR A 357 -8.45 -1.31 -17.52
N ALA A 358 -8.42 -0.19 -16.82
CA ALA A 358 -7.99 -0.14 -15.42
C ALA A 358 -8.93 -0.96 -14.51
N SER A 359 -10.25 -0.89 -14.73
CA SER A 359 -11.22 -1.72 -14.01
C SER A 359 -10.97 -3.22 -14.26
N PHE A 360 -10.66 -3.58 -15.51
CA PHE A 360 -10.38 -4.97 -15.87
C PHE A 360 -9.11 -5.49 -15.20
N VAL A 361 -8.03 -4.70 -15.19
CA VAL A 361 -6.77 -5.07 -14.52
C VAL A 361 -6.99 -5.21 -13.01
N ARG A 362 -7.71 -4.28 -12.38
CA ARG A 362 -8.05 -4.32 -10.95
C ARG A 362 -8.89 -5.55 -10.61
N TYR A 363 -9.87 -5.90 -11.45
CA TYR A 363 -10.63 -7.16 -11.31
C TYR A 363 -9.74 -8.40 -11.42
N GLN A 364 -8.85 -8.47 -12.41
CA GLN A 364 -7.99 -9.64 -12.59
C GLN A 364 -7.06 -9.88 -11.39
N THR A 365 -6.51 -8.79 -10.84
CA THR A 365 -5.51 -8.80 -9.77
C THR A 365 -6.12 -8.94 -8.39
N ASN A 366 -7.19 -8.20 -8.09
CA ASN A 366 -7.76 -8.11 -6.75
C ASN A 366 -9.15 -8.77 -6.60
N LYS A 367 -9.73 -9.31 -7.68
CA LYS A 367 -11.06 -9.96 -7.69
C LYS A 367 -12.22 -9.09 -7.21
N PHE A 368 -12.13 -7.77 -7.38
CA PHE A 368 -13.24 -6.86 -7.11
C PHE A 368 -14.36 -7.01 -8.15
N TYR A 369 -15.38 -7.82 -7.86
CA TYR A 369 -16.47 -8.09 -8.81
C TYR A 369 -17.28 -6.85 -9.23
N ALA A 370 -17.32 -5.81 -8.40
CA ALA A 370 -17.96 -4.53 -8.75
C ALA A 370 -17.32 -3.90 -10.02
N ASP A 371 -16.03 -4.13 -10.26
CA ASP A 371 -15.32 -3.62 -11.44
C ASP A 371 -15.76 -4.29 -12.74
N LEU A 372 -16.22 -5.54 -12.65
CA LEU A 372 -16.76 -6.24 -13.81
C LEU A 372 -18.05 -5.57 -14.28
N GLU A 373 -18.92 -5.17 -13.35
CA GLU A 373 -20.15 -4.45 -13.67
C GLU A 373 -19.86 -3.02 -14.15
N LEU A 374 -18.92 -2.32 -13.49
CA LEU A 374 -18.47 -0.99 -13.92
C LEU A 374 -17.92 -1.03 -15.36
N SER A 375 -17.09 -2.03 -15.69
CA SER A 375 -16.54 -2.23 -17.03
C SER A 375 -17.62 -2.41 -18.10
N LYS A 376 -18.70 -3.15 -17.78
CA LYS A 376 -19.86 -3.32 -18.67
C LYS A 376 -20.62 -2.01 -18.88
N GLU A 377 -20.84 -1.22 -17.81
CA GLU A 377 -21.50 0.08 -17.90
C GLU A 377 -20.72 1.03 -18.83
N ILE A 378 -19.40 1.15 -18.63
CA ILE A 378 -18.55 2.02 -19.45
C ILE A 378 -18.58 1.61 -20.92
N LYS A 379 -18.63 0.30 -21.21
CA LYS A 379 -18.70 -0.18 -22.59
C LYS A 379 -19.94 0.35 -23.33
N GLY A 380 -21.08 0.44 -22.66
CA GLY A 380 -22.28 1.05 -23.23
C GLY A 380 -22.09 2.54 -23.56
N GLU A 381 -21.34 3.28 -22.73
CA GLU A 381 -20.99 4.69 -23.00
C GLU A 381 -19.99 4.84 -24.15
N ILE A 382 -19.03 3.93 -24.27
CA ILE A 382 -18.10 3.87 -25.41
C ILE A 382 -18.87 3.67 -26.71
N ASP A 383 -19.78 2.69 -26.77
CA ASP A 383 -20.56 2.38 -27.97
C ASP A 383 -21.43 3.57 -28.40
N LYS A 384 -22.07 4.27 -27.45
CA LYS A 384 -22.81 5.51 -27.73
C LYS A 384 -21.89 6.59 -28.32
N LEU A 385 -20.77 6.85 -27.68
CA LEU A 385 -19.84 7.91 -28.08
C LEU A 385 -19.21 7.66 -29.45
N ILE A 386 -18.89 6.40 -29.79
CA ILE A 386 -18.38 6.03 -31.12
C ILE A 386 -19.36 6.45 -32.23
N ASN A 387 -20.67 6.29 -32.01
CA ASN A 387 -21.70 6.65 -32.97
C ASN A 387 -21.85 8.17 -33.16
N GLU A 388 -21.29 8.99 -32.27
CA GLU A 388 -21.29 10.44 -32.39
C GLU A 388 -20.16 10.97 -33.29
N PHE A 389 -19.16 10.15 -33.63
CA PHE A 389 -18.08 10.54 -34.53
C PHE A 389 -18.58 10.62 -35.98
N LYS A 390 -18.25 11.72 -36.65
CA LYS A 390 -18.64 12.01 -38.03
C LYS A 390 -17.44 11.87 -38.98
N PRO A 391 -17.65 11.61 -40.29
CA PRO A 391 -16.57 11.57 -41.26
C PRO A 391 -15.75 12.87 -41.37
N THR A 392 -16.32 14.00 -40.93
CA THR A 392 -15.68 15.32 -40.87
C THR A 392 -14.78 15.51 -39.65
N ASP A 393 -14.90 14.66 -38.63
CA ASP A 393 -14.03 14.74 -37.46
C ASP A 393 -12.59 14.42 -37.85
N LYS A 394 -11.65 15.09 -37.17
CA LYS A 394 -10.20 14.96 -37.45
C LYS A 394 -9.69 13.52 -37.24
N ILE A 395 -10.37 12.75 -36.39
CA ILE A 395 -10.00 11.38 -36.03
C ILE A 395 -10.92 10.38 -36.70
N LYS A 396 -10.31 9.31 -37.21
CA LYS A 396 -11.03 8.21 -37.84
C LYS A 396 -11.10 7.02 -36.90
N ILE A 397 -12.24 6.82 -36.25
CA ILE A 397 -12.49 5.64 -35.41
C ILE A 397 -12.42 4.36 -36.27
N ASN A 398 -11.94 3.27 -35.67
CA ASN A 398 -11.68 1.98 -36.30
C ASN A 398 -10.63 2.01 -37.42
N SER A 399 -9.81 3.06 -37.48
CA SER A 399 -8.69 3.16 -38.41
C SER A 399 -7.37 3.19 -37.66
N ARG A 400 -6.44 2.30 -38.03
CA ARG A 400 -5.05 2.37 -37.56
C ARG A 400 -4.27 3.52 -38.18
N TRP A 401 -4.73 4.03 -39.31
CA TRP A 401 -4.15 5.20 -39.97
C TRP A 401 -4.80 6.48 -39.45
N GLN A 402 -4.00 7.38 -38.89
CA GLN A 402 -4.45 8.70 -38.47
C GLN A 402 -3.66 9.80 -39.19
N LYS A 403 -4.36 10.91 -39.45
CA LYS A 403 -3.70 12.16 -39.85
C LYS A 403 -3.14 12.82 -38.61
N LEU A 404 -1.97 13.42 -38.75
CA LEU A 404 -1.27 14.16 -37.72
C LEU A 404 -1.58 15.66 -37.81
N GLY A 405 -0.90 16.48 -37.01
CA GLY A 405 -1.17 17.93 -36.93
C GLY A 405 -2.32 18.31 -36.00
N THR A 406 -2.72 17.42 -35.08
CA THR A 406 -3.75 17.68 -34.07
C THR A 406 -3.30 17.09 -32.73
N GLU A 407 -3.48 17.84 -31.63
CA GLU A 407 -3.08 17.41 -30.28
C GLU A 407 -3.70 16.08 -29.85
N ASP A 408 -4.93 15.83 -30.26
CA ASP A 408 -5.66 14.60 -29.94
C ASP A 408 -4.90 13.32 -30.33
N VAL A 409 -4.26 13.31 -31.50
CA VAL A 409 -3.52 12.15 -32.01
C VAL A 409 -2.11 12.08 -31.41
N THR A 410 -1.49 13.23 -31.15
CA THR A 410 -0.12 13.26 -30.62
C THR A 410 -0.05 12.96 -29.12
N SER A 411 -1.14 13.18 -28.37
CA SER A 411 -1.18 12.90 -26.93
C SER A 411 -0.85 11.45 -26.54
N VAL A 412 -0.96 10.50 -27.47
CA VAL A 412 -0.56 9.10 -27.26
C VAL A 412 0.95 8.94 -27.15
N PHE A 413 1.71 9.82 -27.80
CA PHE A 413 3.16 9.82 -27.63
C PHE A 413 3.53 10.37 -26.26
N ASP A 414 2.81 11.37 -25.76
CA ASP A 414 3.05 11.95 -24.43
C ASP A 414 2.85 10.94 -23.31
N ASP A 415 1.82 10.08 -23.42
CA ASP A 415 1.58 8.95 -22.51
C ASP A 415 2.83 8.04 -22.37
N PHE A 416 3.69 8.00 -23.39
CA PHE A 416 4.89 7.17 -23.43
C PHE A 416 6.21 7.95 -23.22
N SER A 417 6.24 9.22 -23.61
CA SER A 417 7.45 10.03 -23.75
C SER A 417 7.69 11.03 -22.62
N SER A 418 6.67 11.28 -21.79
CA SER A 418 6.78 12.16 -20.62
C SER A 418 6.55 11.38 -19.31
N PRO A 419 7.38 10.36 -19.01
CA PRO A 419 7.28 9.68 -17.72
C PRO A 419 7.57 10.67 -16.58
N PRO A 420 6.96 10.48 -15.40
CA PRO A 420 7.25 11.30 -14.22
C PRO A 420 8.69 11.16 -13.69
N TYR A 421 9.50 10.26 -14.24
CA TYR A 421 10.87 9.96 -13.82
C TYR A 421 11.81 9.85 -15.02
N GLU A 422 13.12 9.87 -14.79
CA GLU A 422 14.10 9.67 -15.85
C GLU A 422 13.94 8.29 -16.50
N ALA A 423 13.88 8.24 -17.82
CA ALA A 423 13.76 7.02 -18.59
C ALA A 423 14.79 6.97 -19.71
N TYR A 424 15.30 5.78 -19.97
CA TYR A 424 16.16 5.51 -21.11
C TYR A 424 15.42 4.70 -22.16
N TYR A 425 15.63 5.04 -23.44
CA TYR A 425 14.92 4.41 -24.53
C TYR A 425 15.88 3.84 -25.57
N SER A 426 15.39 2.82 -26.29
CA SER A 426 15.99 2.40 -27.56
C SER A 426 14.99 2.43 -28.71
N LEU A 427 15.48 2.88 -29.86
CA LEU A 427 14.76 2.94 -31.12
C LEU A 427 15.31 1.89 -32.09
N ARG A 428 14.39 1.11 -32.67
CA ARG A 428 14.64 0.26 -33.83
C ARG A 428 13.75 0.69 -34.98
N ILE A 429 14.33 0.87 -36.16
CA ILE A 429 13.60 1.16 -37.40
C ILE A 429 13.74 -0.04 -38.33
N LYS A 430 12.64 -0.50 -38.92
CA LYS A 430 12.63 -1.58 -39.91
C LYS A 430 11.86 -1.17 -41.16
N LYS A 431 12.51 -1.25 -42.32
CA LYS A 431 11.83 -1.11 -43.62
C LYS A 431 10.99 -2.34 -43.91
N LEU A 432 9.70 -2.13 -44.17
CA LEU A 432 8.72 -3.19 -44.46
C LEU A 432 8.73 -3.52 -45.96
N LYS A 433 8.14 -4.68 -46.33
CA LYS A 433 7.97 -5.07 -47.73
C LYS A 433 7.17 -4.06 -48.55
N SER A 434 6.27 -3.30 -47.91
CA SER A 434 5.52 -2.21 -48.55
C SER A 434 6.36 -0.96 -48.85
N GLY A 435 7.61 -0.90 -48.37
CA GLY A 435 8.47 0.27 -48.42
C GLY A 435 8.33 1.22 -47.23
N ASN A 436 7.28 1.07 -46.41
CA ASN A 436 7.05 1.86 -45.21
C ASN A 436 8.05 1.53 -44.09
N TYR A 437 8.19 2.41 -43.10
CA TYR A 437 9.14 2.25 -42.01
C TYR A 437 8.43 2.04 -40.68
N LYS A 438 8.67 0.89 -40.05
CA LYS A 438 8.17 0.56 -38.72
C LYS A 438 9.16 1.04 -37.66
N PHE A 439 8.68 1.84 -36.73
CA PHE A 439 9.39 2.32 -35.56
C PHE A 439 8.99 1.47 -34.36
N THR A 440 9.98 1.05 -33.59
CA THR A 440 9.82 0.38 -32.31
C THR A 440 10.63 1.16 -31.29
N VAL A 441 9.92 1.89 -30.44
CA VAL A 441 10.49 2.59 -29.29
C VAL A 441 10.29 1.72 -28.07
N GLN A 442 11.37 1.38 -27.38
CA GLN A 442 11.36 0.53 -26.19
C GLN A 442 11.92 1.32 -25.02
N ARG A 443 11.16 1.41 -23.93
CA ARG A 443 11.62 1.94 -22.64
C ARG A 443 12.43 0.89 -21.89
N HIS A 444 13.45 1.33 -21.17
CA HIS A 444 14.32 0.53 -20.30
C HIS A 444 14.28 1.09 -18.88
N SER A 445 14.54 0.24 -17.89
CA SER A 445 14.84 0.69 -16.54
C SER A 445 16.18 1.42 -16.50
N VAL A 446 16.27 2.49 -15.71
CA VAL A 446 17.56 3.14 -15.38
C VAL A 446 18.36 2.32 -14.37
N PHE A 447 17.70 1.44 -13.61
CA PHE A 447 18.33 0.49 -12.70
C PHE A 447 18.64 -0.83 -13.41
N PRO A 448 19.89 -1.33 -13.33
CA PRO A 448 20.26 -2.63 -13.88
C PRO A 448 19.38 -3.76 -13.32
N ASN A 449 18.99 -4.70 -14.17
CA ASN A 449 18.17 -5.89 -13.82
C ASN A 449 16.73 -5.62 -13.34
N SER A 450 16.28 -4.37 -13.25
CA SER A 450 14.88 -4.05 -12.96
C SER A 450 14.03 -4.01 -14.23
N LYS A 451 12.74 -4.33 -14.10
CA LYS A 451 11.77 -4.20 -15.21
C LYS A 451 11.53 -2.71 -15.52
N PRO A 452 11.33 -2.33 -16.79
CA PRO A 452 10.95 -0.97 -17.13
C PRO A 452 9.55 -0.67 -16.57
N GLN A 453 9.34 0.56 -16.11
CA GLN A 453 8.01 1.07 -15.79
C GLN A 453 7.13 1.06 -17.04
N LEU A 454 5.89 0.60 -16.91
CA LEU A 454 4.94 0.54 -18.02
C LEU A 454 4.30 1.92 -18.25
N SER A 455 3.77 2.14 -19.45
CA SER A 455 2.93 3.31 -19.78
C SER A 455 1.54 2.85 -20.11
N LEU A 456 0.53 3.56 -19.62
CA LEU A 456 -0.86 3.30 -20.00
C LEU A 456 -1.14 3.93 -21.37
N SER A 457 -0.85 3.20 -22.44
CA SER A 457 -1.04 3.70 -23.80
C SER A 457 -2.49 3.55 -24.24
N VAL A 458 -3.18 4.67 -24.44
CA VAL A 458 -4.55 4.69 -24.93
C VAL A 458 -4.60 5.15 -26.39
N GLN A 459 -5.23 4.39 -27.27
CA GLN A 459 -5.41 4.71 -28.68
C GLN A 459 -6.91 4.74 -29.03
N PRO A 460 -7.59 5.89 -28.89
CA PRO A 460 -9.05 6.00 -29.07
C PRO A 460 -9.55 5.50 -30.43
N TRP A 461 -8.79 5.76 -31.50
CA TRP A 461 -9.16 5.36 -32.86
C TRP A 461 -9.04 3.87 -33.15
N THR A 462 -8.25 3.12 -32.38
CA THR A 462 -8.20 1.64 -32.47
C THR A 462 -8.99 0.97 -31.36
N LEU A 463 -9.67 1.74 -30.51
CA LEU A 463 -10.38 1.26 -29.31
C LEU A 463 -9.48 0.35 -28.46
N SER A 464 -8.21 0.74 -28.34
CA SER A 464 -7.20 -0.06 -27.66
C SER A 464 -6.60 0.72 -26.49
N CYS A 465 -6.44 0.05 -25.37
CA CYS A 465 -5.75 0.55 -24.18
C CYS A 465 -4.89 -0.59 -23.64
N GLY A 466 -3.71 -0.28 -23.12
CA GLY A 466 -2.86 -1.29 -22.50
C GLY A 466 -1.63 -0.71 -21.82
N LEU A 467 -1.13 -1.42 -20.81
CA LEU A 467 0.17 -1.15 -20.21
C LEU A 467 1.29 -1.69 -21.11
N CYS A 468 2.18 -0.80 -21.52
CA CYS A 468 3.30 -1.15 -22.39
C CYS A 468 4.59 -0.41 -22.06
N ASP A 469 5.69 -1.12 -22.22
CA ASP A 469 7.05 -0.61 -22.24
C ASP A 469 7.54 -0.36 -23.67
N GLN A 470 6.71 -0.67 -24.67
CA GLN A 470 7.04 -0.56 -26.09
C GLN A 470 5.96 0.19 -26.87
N LEU A 471 6.35 1.27 -27.53
CA LEU A 471 5.53 1.99 -28.50
C LEU A 471 5.92 1.60 -29.93
N ILE A 472 4.93 1.24 -30.74
CA ILE A 472 5.12 0.84 -32.13
C ILE A 472 4.23 1.66 -33.05
N PHE A 473 4.85 2.24 -34.08
CA PHE A 473 4.12 2.92 -35.15
C PHE A 473 4.83 2.73 -36.49
N THR A 474 4.15 3.06 -37.58
CA THR A 474 4.69 2.96 -38.94
C THR A 474 4.41 4.24 -39.71
N ILE A 475 5.41 4.76 -40.41
CA ILE A 475 5.25 5.91 -41.32
C ILE A 475 5.34 5.48 -42.79
N PRO A 476 4.59 6.13 -43.69
CA PRO A 476 4.74 5.96 -45.13
C PRO A 476 6.14 6.34 -45.63
N LYS A 477 6.55 5.73 -46.74
CA LYS A 477 7.91 5.86 -47.29
C LYS A 477 8.28 7.31 -47.67
N GLU A 478 7.29 8.10 -48.05
CA GLU A 478 7.43 9.51 -48.47
C GLU A 478 7.84 10.44 -47.32
N TYR A 479 7.62 10.04 -46.07
CA TYR A 479 8.05 10.80 -44.88
C TYR A 479 9.40 10.35 -44.33
N ALA A 480 10.04 9.35 -44.94
CA ALA A 480 11.32 8.85 -44.48
C ALA A 480 12.46 9.74 -44.97
N THR A 481 13.24 10.28 -44.03
CA THR A 481 14.48 11.00 -44.31
C THR A 481 15.61 10.03 -44.68
N GLU A 482 16.70 10.55 -45.25
CA GLU A 482 17.90 9.74 -45.51
C GLU A 482 18.42 9.06 -44.23
N LYS A 483 18.40 9.78 -43.10
CA LYS A 483 18.73 9.22 -41.78
C LYS A 483 17.83 8.04 -41.42
N VAL A 484 16.51 8.14 -41.59
CA VAL A 484 15.58 7.02 -41.33
C VAL A 484 15.95 5.79 -42.16
N ASP A 485 16.25 5.97 -43.45
CA ASP A 485 16.61 4.84 -44.33
C ASP A 485 17.97 4.23 -43.96
N ILE A 486 18.99 5.04 -43.63
CA ILE A 486 20.29 4.57 -43.13
C ILE A 486 20.11 3.73 -41.86
N ILE A 487 19.38 4.26 -40.88
CA ILE A 487 19.14 3.59 -39.59
C ILE A 487 18.38 2.28 -39.80
N SER A 488 17.42 2.25 -40.74
CA SER A 488 16.65 1.03 -41.02
C SER A 488 17.48 -0.15 -41.54
N ARG A 489 18.70 0.13 -42.06
CA ARG A 489 19.66 -0.87 -42.55
C ARG A 489 20.70 -1.25 -41.49
N ALA A 490 20.82 -0.47 -40.42
CA ALA A 490 21.75 -0.75 -39.33
C ALA A 490 21.29 -1.97 -38.52
N ARG A 491 22.23 -2.79 -38.04
CA ARG A 491 21.93 -3.97 -37.22
C ARG A 491 21.62 -3.63 -35.74
N GLY A 492 21.94 -2.41 -35.31
CA GLY A 492 21.83 -1.97 -33.91
C GLY A 492 20.51 -1.30 -33.56
N LYS A 493 20.38 -0.93 -32.28
CA LYS A 493 19.36 0.03 -31.81
C LYS A 493 20.03 1.37 -31.56
N ILE A 494 19.30 2.44 -31.82
CA ILE A 494 19.70 3.78 -31.38
C ILE A 494 19.21 3.96 -29.96
N THR A 495 19.96 4.68 -29.14
CA THR A 495 19.54 5.01 -27.78
C THR A 495 19.41 6.50 -27.59
N PHE A 496 18.48 6.89 -26.72
CA PHE A 496 18.07 8.26 -26.52
C PHE A 496 17.37 8.39 -25.14
N ASP A 497 17.34 9.59 -24.57
CA ASP A 497 16.76 9.89 -23.25
C ASP A 497 15.48 10.71 -23.32
N LYS A 498 15.25 11.42 -24.44
CA LYS A 498 14.04 12.22 -24.63
C LYS A 498 13.43 12.02 -26.02
N PHE A 499 12.11 11.84 -26.05
CA PHE A 499 11.31 11.76 -27.26
C PHE A 499 10.19 12.77 -27.18
N PHE A 500 9.95 13.50 -28.27
CA PHE A 500 8.82 14.41 -28.35
C PHE A 500 8.16 14.38 -29.72
N VAL A 501 6.89 14.76 -29.72
CA VAL A 501 6.10 14.97 -30.93
C VAL A 501 5.48 16.35 -30.83
N LEU A 502 5.87 17.24 -31.74
CA LEU A 502 5.38 18.62 -31.76
C LEU A 502 4.37 18.79 -32.89
N ASN A 503 3.25 19.45 -32.57
CA ASN A 503 2.34 19.99 -33.57
C ASN A 503 2.60 21.49 -33.68
N GLU A 504 2.91 21.96 -34.87
CA GLU A 504 2.94 23.41 -35.12
C GLU A 504 1.57 23.90 -35.55
N THR A 505 1.12 25.00 -34.94
CA THR A 505 -0.19 25.60 -35.26
C THR A 505 -0.28 25.95 -36.75
N GLY A 506 -1.31 25.44 -37.40
CA GLY A 506 -1.55 25.66 -38.83
C GLY A 506 -0.84 24.69 -39.78
N LYS A 507 -0.02 23.76 -39.27
CA LYS A 507 0.60 22.71 -40.10
C LYS A 507 -0.23 21.41 -40.11
N THR A 508 -0.11 20.66 -41.20
CA THR A 508 -0.78 19.36 -41.43
C THR A 508 0.04 18.15 -40.97
N TYR A 509 1.25 18.38 -40.46
CA TYR A 509 2.17 17.35 -39.99
C TYR A 509 2.54 17.56 -38.53
N SER A 510 3.09 16.51 -37.93
CA SER A 510 3.79 16.57 -36.64
C SER A 510 5.28 16.30 -36.86
N SER A 511 6.11 16.97 -36.07
CA SER A 511 7.56 16.78 -36.04
C SER A 511 7.94 15.83 -34.92
N PHE A 512 8.70 14.80 -35.25
CA PHE A 512 9.18 13.78 -34.31
C PHE A 512 10.65 14.03 -34.02
N GLY A 513 11.01 14.05 -32.74
CA GLY A 513 12.37 14.33 -32.31
C GLY A 513 12.86 13.34 -31.26
N PHE A 514 14.04 12.77 -31.47
CA PHE A 514 14.71 11.82 -30.57
C PHE A 514 16.04 12.41 -30.13
N PHE A 515 16.24 12.55 -28.82
CA PHE A 515 17.34 13.32 -28.24
C PHE A 515 18.16 12.46 -27.28
N ARG A 516 19.47 12.69 -27.27
CA ARG A 516 20.38 12.11 -26.30
C ARG A 516 21.30 13.21 -25.79
N ASN A 517 21.28 13.47 -24.50
CA ASN A 517 22.04 14.53 -23.83
C ASN A 517 21.86 15.89 -24.51
N GLY A 518 20.63 16.21 -24.92
CA GLY A 518 20.30 17.46 -25.60
C GLY A 518 20.62 17.50 -27.11
N GLU A 519 21.28 16.49 -27.67
CA GLU A 519 21.58 16.42 -29.11
C GLU A 519 20.52 15.63 -29.88
N VAL A 520 20.16 16.11 -31.07
CA VAL A 520 19.22 15.42 -31.98
C VAL A 520 19.87 14.17 -32.56
N VAL A 521 19.34 13.00 -32.21
CA VAL A 521 19.77 11.71 -32.76
C VAL A 521 19.00 11.37 -34.04
N LEU A 522 17.71 11.67 -34.06
CA LEU A 522 16.84 11.50 -35.22
C LEU A 522 15.72 12.54 -35.18
N GLU A 523 15.39 13.06 -36.36
CA GLU A 523 14.21 13.88 -36.58
C GLU A 523 13.55 13.55 -37.92
N PHE A 524 12.24 13.68 -37.99
CA PHE A 524 11.46 13.62 -39.22
C PHE A 524 10.07 14.23 -39.03
N ASP A 525 9.45 14.63 -40.13
CA ASP A 525 8.07 15.12 -40.17
C ASP A 525 7.16 14.07 -40.80
N ALA A 526 5.94 13.91 -40.27
CA ALA A 526 4.94 13.06 -40.88
C ALA A 526 3.55 13.68 -40.79
N GLU A 527 2.80 13.62 -41.89
CA GLU A 527 1.36 13.99 -41.92
C GLU A 527 0.45 12.81 -41.55
N LYS A 528 0.98 11.60 -41.58
CA LYS A 528 0.18 10.39 -41.43
C LYS A 528 1.00 9.28 -40.78
N ILE A 529 0.37 8.61 -39.83
CA ILE A 529 0.98 7.52 -39.08
C ILE A 529 0.02 6.33 -38.96
N TYR A 530 0.59 5.13 -38.96
CA TYR A 530 -0.13 3.90 -38.65
C TYR A 530 0.24 3.46 -37.24
N PHE A 531 -0.74 3.42 -36.35
CA PHE A 531 -0.56 2.91 -35.00
C PHE A 531 -0.71 1.39 -34.98
N ASN A 532 0.27 0.74 -34.36
CA ASN A 532 0.15 -0.65 -33.99
C ASN A 532 -0.58 -0.75 -32.64
N LYS A 533 -1.25 -1.87 -32.39
CA LYS A 533 -1.85 -2.12 -31.08
C LYS A 533 -0.78 -1.95 -29.99
N PRO A 534 -1.12 -1.35 -28.83
CA PRO A 534 -0.25 -1.39 -27.66
C PRO A 534 0.18 -2.84 -27.42
N SER A 535 1.48 -3.06 -27.22
CA SER A 535 2.07 -4.37 -26.99
C SER A 535 3.00 -4.25 -25.79
N GLY A 536 2.72 -5.00 -24.73
CA GLY A 536 3.45 -4.94 -23.45
C GLY A 536 3.28 -6.22 -22.66
N GLN A 537 3.60 -6.20 -21.36
CA GLN A 537 3.32 -7.32 -20.48
C GLN A 537 1.82 -7.60 -20.47
N ASN A 538 1.41 -8.77 -20.97
CA ASN A 538 0.05 -9.27 -20.77
C ASN A 538 -0.12 -9.51 -19.27
N ILE A 539 -0.84 -8.60 -18.62
CA ILE A 539 -1.47 -8.89 -17.34
C ILE A 539 -2.76 -9.62 -17.73
N GLY A 540 -2.68 -10.96 -17.84
CA GLY A 540 -3.79 -11.87 -18.09
C GLY A 540 -4.43 -11.83 -19.48
#